data_AF-A0A7W0JV64-F1
#
_entry.id   AF-A0A7W0JV64-F1
#
_cell.length_a   1.000
_cell.length_b   1.000
_cell.length_c   1.000
_cell.angle_alpha   90.00
_cell.angle_beta   90.00
_cell.angle_gamma   90.00
#
_symmetry.space_group_name_H-M   'P 1'
#
loop_
_entity.id
_entity.type
_entity.pdbx_description
1 polymer ?
#
loop_
_entity_poly.entity_id
_entity_poly.type
_entity_poly.pdbx_seq_one_letter_code
_entity_poly.pdbx_strand_id
1 'polypeptide(L)'
;MPKQSGFTLIELVMTITIMTILTLGVMPLVKVSVKRQREQQLRDALRQMRIAIDEFHRDTMGMICTGGLAPPSGQVPNILIDPRSKVAISDCTIFGVDNPDRYPPDLETLVSGVNVTPRGVGRANRDVNATEVGNPELSTKKKVYLRALPVDPMTGKAEWDLRSCYDASDAGSWGGENVFDVRSKSKETALNGEEYSDW
;
A
#
# COMPACT_ATOMS: atom_id res chain seq x y z
N MET A 1 31.14 -62.86 8.43
CA MET A 1 29.97 -62.07 8.89
C MET A 1 30.50 -60.79 9.52
N PRO A 2 30.12 -59.59 9.05
CA PRO A 2 30.60 -58.35 9.65
C PRO A 2 30.02 -58.24 11.07
N LYS A 3 30.89 -57.97 12.05
CA LYS A 3 30.54 -57.80 13.45
C LYS A 3 29.79 -56.47 13.59
N GLN A 4 28.52 -56.50 13.99
CA GLN A 4 27.74 -55.30 14.25
C GLN A 4 28.23 -54.66 15.56
N SER A 5 28.82 -53.48 15.46
CA SER A 5 29.21 -52.65 16.61
C SER A 5 27.96 -51.96 17.17
N GLY A 6 27.64 -52.17 18.44
CA GLY A 6 26.57 -51.43 19.14
C GLY A 6 27.05 -50.07 19.63
N PHE A 7 26.14 -49.10 19.75
CA PHE A 7 26.43 -47.78 20.32
C PHE A 7 26.64 -47.85 21.84
N THR A 8 27.61 -47.09 22.35
CA THR A 8 27.90 -47.02 23.78
C THR A 8 27.08 -45.93 24.47
N LEU A 9 26.75 -46.12 25.76
CA LEU A 9 26.00 -45.13 26.54
C LEU A 9 26.76 -43.79 26.63
N ILE A 10 28.10 -43.82 26.68
CA ILE A 10 28.93 -42.62 26.71
C ILE A 10 28.89 -41.83 25.39
N GLU A 11 28.80 -42.52 24.25
CA GLU A 11 28.65 -41.89 22.94
C GLU A 11 27.28 -41.20 22.82
N LEU A 12 26.22 -41.83 23.33
CA LEU A 12 24.90 -41.20 23.42
C LEU A 12 24.93 -39.94 24.31
N VAL A 13 25.59 -39.99 25.47
CA VAL A 13 25.68 -38.84 26.38
C VAL A 13 26.54 -37.72 25.77
N MET A 14 27.67 -38.02 25.14
CA MET A 14 28.50 -37.02 24.45
C MET A 14 27.74 -36.35 23.31
N THR A 15 27.04 -37.12 22.47
CA THR A 15 26.30 -36.55 21.33
C THR A 15 25.15 -35.65 21.77
N ILE A 16 24.36 -36.07 22.76
CA ILE A 16 23.27 -35.24 23.31
C ILE A 16 23.84 -33.97 23.96
N THR A 17 24.91 -34.08 24.75
CA THR A 17 25.52 -32.90 25.38
C THR A 17 26.05 -31.90 24.36
N ILE A 18 26.76 -32.35 23.32
CA ILE A 18 27.24 -31.46 22.24
C ILE A 18 26.06 -30.81 21.50
N MET A 19 25.01 -31.57 21.17
CA MET A 19 23.82 -31.01 20.50
C MET A 19 23.11 -29.96 21.37
N THR A 20 23.00 -30.18 22.68
CA THR A 20 22.39 -29.19 23.58
C THR A 20 23.18 -27.88 23.65
N ILE A 21 24.51 -27.95 23.69
CA ILE A 21 25.36 -26.74 23.71
C ILE A 21 25.25 -25.97 22.39
N LEU A 22 25.29 -26.68 21.26
CA LEU A 22 25.19 -26.05 19.93
C LEU A 22 23.83 -25.39 19.70
N THR A 23 22.74 -26.05 20.09
CA THR A 23 21.37 -25.51 19.92
C THR A 23 21.16 -24.22 20.71
N LEU A 24 21.68 -24.12 21.93
CA LEU A 24 21.61 -22.89 22.73
C LEU A 24 22.37 -21.72 22.08
N GLY A 25 23.52 -22.00 21.45
CA GLY A 25 24.32 -20.96 20.78
C GLY A 25 23.65 -20.32 19.56
N VAL A 26 22.74 -21.03 18.87
CA VAL A 26 22.14 -20.56 17.61
C VAL A 26 20.92 -19.64 17.82
N MET A 27 20.20 -19.76 18.94
CA MET A 27 18.97 -18.97 19.22
C MET A 27 19.10 -17.44 19.04
N PRO A 28 20.14 -16.74 19.55
CA PRO A 28 20.23 -15.29 19.42
C PRO A 28 20.32 -14.84 17.95
N LEU A 29 20.95 -15.62 17.09
CA LEU A 29 21.06 -15.33 15.65
C LEU A 29 19.71 -15.42 14.94
N VAL A 30 18.91 -16.44 15.28
CA VAL A 30 17.58 -16.63 14.70
C VAL A 30 16.65 -15.47 15.05
N LYS A 31 16.67 -14.98 16.29
CA LYS A 31 15.82 -13.84 16.71
C LYS A 31 16.11 -12.58 15.90
N VAL A 32 17.39 -12.26 15.68
CA VAL A 32 17.79 -11.09 14.88
C VAL A 32 17.43 -11.28 13.41
N SER A 33 17.60 -12.49 12.86
CA SER A 33 17.23 -12.81 11.48
C SER A 33 15.72 -12.65 11.25
N VAL A 34 14.89 -13.18 12.15
CA VAL A 34 13.42 -13.04 12.08
C VAL A 34 13.00 -11.57 12.19
N LYS A 35 13.60 -10.81 13.12
CA LYS A 35 13.32 -9.37 13.25
C LYS A 35 13.64 -8.62 11.96
N ARG A 36 14.82 -8.84 11.38
CA ARG A 36 15.21 -8.22 10.10
C ARG A 36 14.27 -8.59 8.95
N GLN A 37 13.79 -9.83 8.91
CA GLN A 37 12.80 -10.25 7.92
C GLN A 37 11.47 -9.51 8.09
N ARG A 38 10.97 -9.36 9.34
CA ARG A 38 9.77 -8.57 9.62
C ARG A 38 9.93 -7.11 9.22
N GLU A 39 11.10 -6.51 9.46
CA GLU A 39 11.40 -5.13 9.04
C GLU A 39 11.38 -4.96 7.51
N GLN A 40 11.90 -5.94 6.77
CA GLN A 40 11.84 -5.93 5.30
C GLN A 40 10.38 -6.03 4.82
N GLN A 41 9.62 -6.97 5.39
CA GLN A 41 8.19 -7.12 5.08
C GLN A 41 7.39 -5.85 5.40
N LEU A 42 7.71 -5.17 6.50
CA LEU A 42 7.07 -3.91 6.88
C LEU A 42 7.35 -2.82 5.83
N ARG A 43 8.61 -2.66 5.43
CA ARG A 43 8.99 -1.68 4.40
C ARG A 43 8.34 -1.98 3.05
N ASP A 44 8.22 -3.25 2.69
CA ASP A 44 7.56 -3.65 1.45
C ASP A 44 6.05 -3.39 1.52
N ALA A 45 5.39 -3.66 2.65
CA ALA A 45 3.97 -3.36 2.87
C ALA A 45 3.68 -1.85 2.83
N LEU A 46 4.48 -1.05 3.55
CA LEU A 46 4.37 0.42 3.54
C LEU A 46 4.58 0.98 2.13
N ARG A 47 5.62 0.50 1.42
CA ARG A 47 5.86 0.90 0.02
C ARG A 47 4.67 0.56 -0.87
N GLN A 48 4.11 -0.64 -0.74
CA GLN A 48 2.95 -1.07 -1.53
C GLN A 48 1.75 -0.13 -1.30
N MET A 49 1.45 0.22 -0.05
CA MET A 49 0.33 1.12 0.27
C MET A 49 0.58 2.55 -0.21
N ARG A 50 1.78 3.10 0.01
CA ARG A 50 2.15 4.45 -0.46
C ARG A 50 2.06 4.56 -1.99
N ILE A 51 2.53 3.55 -2.71
CA ILE A 51 2.38 3.50 -4.18
C ILE A 51 0.92 3.49 -4.60
N ALA A 52 0.06 2.76 -3.88
CA ALA A 52 -1.38 2.71 -4.19
C ALA A 52 -2.06 4.06 -3.94
N ILE A 53 -1.70 4.77 -2.87
CA ILE A 53 -2.15 6.13 -2.57
C ILE A 53 -1.70 7.10 -3.67
N ASP A 54 -0.42 7.05 -4.05
CA ASP A 54 0.15 7.88 -5.11
C ASP A 54 -0.52 7.62 -6.47
N GLU A 55 -0.83 6.36 -6.78
CA GLU A 55 -1.53 5.99 -8.00
C GLU A 55 -2.97 6.51 -8.01
N PHE A 56 -3.67 6.41 -6.88
CA PHE A 56 -5.01 6.97 -6.71
C PHE A 56 -4.99 8.49 -6.93
N HIS A 57 -4.12 9.21 -6.22
CA HIS A 57 -4.02 10.66 -6.34
C HIS A 57 -3.63 11.10 -7.77
N ARG A 58 -2.78 10.31 -8.45
CA ARG A 58 -2.46 10.58 -9.85
C ARG A 58 -3.68 10.45 -10.78
N ASP A 59 -4.56 9.49 -10.51
CA ASP A 59 -5.78 9.28 -11.30
C ASP A 59 -6.89 10.27 -10.94
N THR A 60 -6.85 10.94 -9.79
CA THR A 60 -7.79 12.03 -9.44
C THR A 60 -7.44 13.35 -10.12
N MET A 61 -6.17 13.59 -10.45
CA MET A 61 -5.71 14.83 -11.07
C MET A 61 -6.39 15.11 -12.41
N GLY A 62 -7.09 16.23 -12.58
CA GLY A 62 -7.80 16.55 -13.84
C GLY A 62 -9.11 15.77 -14.03
N MET A 63 -9.65 15.20 -12.96
CA MET A 63 -11.05 14.78 -12.90
C MET A 63 -11.97 15.98 -13.16
N ILE A 64 -12.97 15.78 -14.02
CA ILE A 64 -13.99 16.79 -14.35
C ILE A 64 -15.25 16.40 -13.57
N CYS A 65 -15.44 17.02 -12.40
CA CYS A 65 -16.71 16.93 -11.70
C CYS A 65 -17.70 17.89 -12.35
N THR A 66 -18.76 17.36 -12.95
CA THR A 66 -19.85 18.09 -13.63
C THR A 66 -20.76 18.86 -12.66
N GLY A 67 -20.15 19.69 -11.79
CA GLY A 67 -20.82 20.54 -10.81
C GLY A 67 -20.10 21.87 -10.50
N GLY A 68 -18.88 22.08 -11.01
CA GLY A 68 -18.23 23.37 -11.02
C GLY A 68 -18.34 24.01 -12.40
N LEU A 69 -18.67 25.30 -12.47
CA LEU A 69 -18.68 26.12 -13.69
C LEU A 69 -17.59 25.66 -14.66
N ALA A 70 -17.99 25.01 -15.76
CA ALA A 70 -17.07 24.76 -16.85
C ALA A 70 -16.49 26.12 -17.26
N PRO A 71 -15.15 26.25 -17.43
CA PRO A 71 -14.59 27.50 -17.91
C PRO A 71 -15.31 27.90 -19.20
N PRO A 72 -15.72 29.17 -19.35
CA PRO A 72 -16.56 29.63 -20.46
C PRO A 72 -15.88 29.56 -21.85
N SER A 73 -14.66 29.06 -21.92
CA SER A 73 -13.94 28.77 -23.15
C SER A 73 -13.54 27.30 -23.13
N GLY A 74 -13.78 26.57 -24.22
CA GLY A 74 -13.32 25.20 -24.45
C GLY A 74 -11.79 25.03 -24.47
N GLN A 75 -11.04 25.88 -23.79
CA GLN A 75 -9.67 25.65 -23.36
C GLN A 75 -9.74 24.73 -22.14
N VAL A 76 -9.57 23.43 -22.40
CA VAL A 76 -9.06 22.52 -21.39
C VAL A 76 -7.74 23.16 -20.92
N PRO A 77 -7.60 23.57 -19.64
CA PRO A 77 -6.29 24.01 -19.16
C PRO A 77 -5.30 22.90 -19.52
N ASN A 78 -4.14 23.28 -20.05
CA ASN A 78 -3.09 22.32 -20.41
C ASN A 78 -2.48 21.78 -19.12
N ILE A 79 -3.26 20.99 -18.38
CA ILE A 79 -2.85 20.33 -17.16
C ILE A 79 -1.82 19.30 -17.60
N LEU A 80 -0.60 19.43 -17.07
CA LEU A 80 0.43 18.42 -17.26
C LEU A 80 -0.02 17.13 -16.55
N ILE A 81 -0.75 16.31 -17.29
CA ILE A 81 -1.21 14.99 -16.81
C ILE A 81 -0.01 14.06 -16.87
N ASP A 82 0.26 13.37 -15.77
CA ASP A 82 1.34 12.40 -15.71
C ASP A 82 1.09 11.28 -16.76
N PRO A 83 2.05 10.98 -17.66
CA PRO A 83 1.89 9.97 -18.71
C PRO A 83 1.55 8.56 -18.18
N ARG A 84 1.81 8.29 -16.90
CA ARG A 84 1.49 7.00 -16.26
C ARG A 84 0.01 6.89 -15.87
N SER A 85 -0.72 8.01 -15.77
CA SER A 85 -2.17 7.99 -15.56
C SER A 85 -2.89 7.71 -16.86
N LYS A 86 -3.42 6.49 -16.99
CA LYS A 86 -4.22 6.08 -18.16
C LYS A 86 -5.72 6.22 -17.92
N VAL A 87 -6.13 6.51 -16.69
CA VAL A 87 -7.53 6.55 -16.29
C VAL A 87 -7.76 7.77 -15.38
N ALA A 88 -8.99 8.27 -15.37
CA ALA A 88 -9.43 9.33 -14.49
C ALA A 88 -10.57 8.80 -13.63
N ILE A 89 -10.55 9.14 -12.34
CA ILE A 89 -11.68 8.86 -11.46
C ILE A 89 -12.90 9.66 -11.95
N SER A 90 -14.03 8.98 -12.10
CA SER A 90 -15.30 9.60 -12.55
C SER A 90 -16.28 9.87 -11.41
N ASP A 91 -16.13 9.16 -10.29
CA ASP A 91 -17.00 9.34 -9.13
C ASP A 91 -16.51 10.48 -8.24
N CYS A 92 -17.22 11.61 -8.31
CA CYS A 92 -16.92 12.80 -7.53
C CYS A 92 -17.50 12.78 -6.12
N THR A 93 -18.37 11.81 -5.78
CA THR A 93 -19.01 11.74 -4.45
C THR A 93 -18.08 11.25 -3.35
N ILE A 94 -16.94 10.68 -3.75
CA ILE A 94 -15.90 10.14 -2.87
C ILE A 94 -15.19 11.26 -2.09
N PHE A 95 -15.19 12.49 -2.61
CA PHE A 95 -14.47 13.61 -2.01
C PHE A 95 -15.43 14.55 -1.30
N GLY A 96 -15.19 14.76 0.00
CA GLY A 96 -15.83 15.83 0.78
C GLY A 96 -15.27 17.21 0.45
N VAL A 97 -15.96 18.26 0.90
CA VAL A 97 -15.54 19.67 0.75
C VAL A 97 -14.25 20.00 1.52
N ASP A 98 -13.96 19.18 2.53
CA ASP A 98 -12.81 19.19 3.43
C ASP A 98 -11.57 18.52 2.82
N ASN A 99 -11.69 17.86 1.67
CA ASN A 99 -10.58 17.21 0.96
C ASN A 99 -10.33 17.83 -0.43
N PRO A 100 -9.86 19.09 -0.51
CA PRO A 100 -9.62 19.75 -1.79
C PRO A 100 -8.44 19.15 -2.57
N ASP A 101 -7.49 18.50 -1.88
CA ASP A 101 -6.33 17.83 -2.50
C ASP A 101 -6.68 16.45 -3.10
N ARG A 102 -7.87 15.90 -2.82
CA ARG A 102 -8.41 14.67 -3.43
C ARG A 102 -7.49 13.46 -3.27
N TYR A 103 -6.86 13.35 -2.10
CA TYR A 103 -6.31 12.07 -1.63
C TYR A 103 -7.45 11.11 -1.28
N PRO A 104 -7.20 9.78 -1.18
CA PRO A 104 -8.22 8.84 -0.74
C PRO A 104 -8.80 9.26 0.63
N PRO A 105 -10.14 9.21 0.84
CA PRO A 105 -10.72 9.51 2.15
C PRO A 105 -10.33 8.46 3.20
N ASP A 106 -10.17 7.21 2.79
CA ASP A 106 -9.84 6.09 3.66
C ASP A 106 -9.11 4.98 2.87
N LEU A 107 -8.48 4.05 3.59
CA LEU A 107 -7.78 2.90 2.99
C LEU A 107 -8.71 1.87 2.35
N GLU A 108 -9.97 1.80 2.80
CA GLU A 108 -10.95 0.85 2.26
C GLU A 108 -11.31 1.23 0.82
N THR A 109 -11.37 2.53 0.50
CA THR A 109 -11.58 3.05 -0.87
C THR A 109 -10.56 2.47 -1.87
N LEU A 110 -9.32 2.22 -1.44
CA LEU A 110 -8.29 1.63 -2.29
C LEU A 110 -8.52 0.13 -2.58
N VAL A 111 -9.14 -0.58 -1.65
CA VAL A 111 -9.44 -2.02 -1.74
C VAL A 111 -10.78 -2.26 -2.41
N SER A 112 -11.81 -1.52 -2.00
CA SER A 112 -13.13 -1.56 -2.61
C SER A 112 -13.03 -1.20 -4.09
N GLY A 113 -12.17 -0.23 -4.42
CA GLY A 113 -11.96 0.27 -5.77
C GLY A 113 -12.98 1.32 -6.19
N VAL A 114 -12.60 2.11 -7.19
CA VAL A 114 -13.32 3.30 -7.63
C VAL A 114 -13.64 3.23 -9.12
N ASN A 115 -14.74 3.87 -9.50
CA ASN A 115 -15.15 4.01 -10.90
C ASN A 115 -14.20 4.95 -11.64
N VAL A 116 -13.61 4.45 -12.73
CA VAL A 116 -12.66 5.18 -13.58
C VAL A 116 -13.06 5.13 -15.04
N THR A 117 -12.72 6.20 -15.76
CA THR A 117 -12.87 6.32 -17.21
C THR A 117 -11.48 6.42 -17.86
N PRO A 118 -11.22 5.76 -19.01
CA PRO A 118 -9.94 5.89 -19.71
C PRO A 118 -9.62 7.34 -20.10
N ARG A 119 -8.39 7.78 -19.85
CA ARG A 119 -7.85 9.04 -20.39
C ARG A 119 -7.46 8.82 -21.85
N GLY A 120 -8.16 9.49 -22.75
CA GLY A 120 -7.91 9.41 -24.19
C GLY A 120 -6.66 10.20 -24.60
N VAL A 121 -5.54 9.53 -24.80
CA VAL A 121 -4.44 10.09 -25.60
C VAL A 121 -4.76 9.86 -27.08
N GLY A 122 -5.32 10.87 -27.76
CA GLY A 122 -5.04 11.17 -29.18
C GLY A 122 -5.17 10.09 -30.26
N ARG A 123 -5.77 8.93 -30.00
CA ARG A 123 -6.21 7.99 -31.03
C ARG A 123 -7.52 7.40 -30.57
N ALA A 124 -8.58 7.76 -31.29
CA ALA A 124 -9.81 6.99 -31.32
C ALA A 124 -9.43 5.51 -31.33
N ASN A 125 -9.88 4.80 -30.31
CA ASN A 125 -9.81 3.36 -30.27
C ASN A 125 -10.59 2.88 -31.49
N ARG A 126 -9.87 2.45 -32.54
CA ARG A 126 -10.42 2.23 -33.90
C ARG A 126 -11.45 1.09 -33.94
N ASP A 127 -11.53 0.34 -32.85
CA ASP A 127 -12.39 -0.83 -32.69
C ASP A 127 -13.61 -0.55 -31.79
N VAL A 128 -13.84 0.71 -31.39
CA VAL A 128 -15.06 1.11 -30.65
C VAL A 128 -16.00 1.79 -31.63
N ASN A 129 -17.08 1.10 -32.01
CA ASN A 129 -18.08 1.62 -32.94
C ASN A 129 -18.65 2.95 -32.40
N ALA A 130 -18.74 3.95 -33.28
CA ALA A 130 -19.13 5.33 -32.97
C ALA A 130 -20.53 5.49 -32.32
N THR A 131 -21.32 4.43 -32.23
CA THR A 131 -22.60 4.36 -31.52
C THR A 131 -22.48 4.06 -30.01
N GLU A 132 -21.33 3.59 -29.51
CA GLU A 132 -21.11 3.32 -28.07
C GLU A 132 -20.47 4.49 -27.30
N VAL A 133 -19.94 5.48 -28.03
CA VAL A 133 -19.33 6.70 -27.45
C VAL A 133 -20.38 7.58 -26.74
N GLY A 134 -21.67 7.30 -26.95
CA GLY A 134 -22.79 7.98 -26.31
C GLY A 134 -23.33 7.34 -25.03
N ASN A 135 -22.84 6.17 -24.62
CA ASN A 135 -23.25 5.53 -23.36
C ASN A 135 -22.18 5.76 -22.27
N PRO A 136 -22.33 6.77 -21.40
CA PRO A 136 -21.35 7.06 -20.33
C PRO A 136 -21.18 5.89 -19.33
N GLU A 137 -22.15 4.98 -19.28
CA GLU A 137 -22.17 3.81 -18.40
C GLU A 137 -21.27 2.66 -18.90
N LEU A 138 -20.95 2.60 -20.21
CA LEU A 138 -20.25 1.46 -20.83
C LEU A 138 -18.72 1.53 -20.74
N SER A 139 -18.15 2.71 -20.45
CA SER A 139 -16.69 2.92 -20.34
C SER A 139 -16.19 3.04 -18.90
N THR A 140 -17.12 3.17 -17.94
CA THR A 140 -16.78 3.25 -16.52
C THR A 140 -16.40 1.86 -16.02
N LYS A 141 -15.15 1.70 -15.62
CA LYS A 141 -14.64 0.44 -15.07
C LYS A 141 -14.24 0.66 -13.62
N LYS A 142 -14.51 -0.33 -12.78
CA LYS A 142 -14.04 -0.31 -11.40
C LYS A 142 -12.56 -0.65 -11.36
N LYS A 143 -11.72 0.27 -10.90
CA LYS A 143 -10.28 0.07 -10.68
C LYS A 143 -10.01 -0.11 -9.19
N VAL A 144 -9.31 -1.17 -8.85
CA VAL A 144 -8.84 -1.48 -7.49
C VAL A 144 -7.34 -1.14 -7.42
N TYR A 145 -6.94 -0.41 -6.37
CA TYR A 145 -5.55 0.02 -6.17
C TYR A 145 -4.77 -0.94 -5.25
N LEU A 146 -5.47 -1.57 -4.29
CA LEU A 146 -4.91 -2.60 -3.41
C LEU A 146 -5.70 -3.89 -3.49
N ARG A 147 -5.01 -5.03 -3.66
CA ARG A 147 -5.67 -6.35 -3.68
C ARG A 147 -6.28 -6.72 -2.33
N ALA A 148 -5.64 -6.30 -1.26
CA ALA A 148 -6.07 -6.42 0.14
C ALA A 148 -5.16 -5.51 0.99
N LEU A 149 -5.61 -5.17 2.20
CA LEU A 149 -4.74 -4.48 3.16
C LEU A 149 -3.68 -5.45 3.68
N PRO A 150 -2.38 -5.11 3.55
CA PRO A 150 -1.33 -5.94 4.13
C PRO A 150 -1.43 -5.91 5.66
N VAL A 151 -1.05 -7.03 6.26
CA VAL A 151 -0.92 -7.15 7.71
C VAL A 151 0.42 -6.56 8.12
N ASP A 152 0.42 -5.68 9.12
CA ASP A 152 1.66 -5.17 9.71
C ASP A 152 2.41 -6.35 10.39
N PRO A 153 3.63 -6.69 9.94
CA PRO A 153 4.37 -7.84 10.49
C PRO A 153 4.88 -7.62 11.91
N MET A 154 4.82 -6.40 12.45
CA MET A 154 5.18 -6.09 13.84
C MET A 154 3.99 -6.29 14.78
N THR A 155 2.81 -5.79 14.41
CA THR A 155 1.61 -5.89 15.24
C THR A 155 0.77 -7.14 14.97
N GLY A 156 0.94 -7.76 13.80
CA GLY A 156 0.17 -8.91 13.34
C GLY A 156 -1.26 -8.56 12.89
N LYS A 157 -1.58 -7.27 12.73
CA LYS A 157 -2.92 -6.80 12.34
C LYS A 157 -2.85 -5.94 11.09
N ALA A 158 -3.93 -5.89 10.31
CA ALA A 158 -4.07 -4.95 9.19
C ALA A 158 -4.54 -3.56 9.66
N GLU A 159 -3.96 -3.08 10.77
CA GLU A 159 -4.28 -1.79 11.38
C GLU A 159 -3.07 -0.88 11.23
N TRP A 160 -3.27 0.24 10.53
CA TRP A 160 -2.22 1.20 10.26
C TRP A 160 -2.56 2.55 10.85
N ASP A 161 -1.54 3.35 11.13
CA ASP A 161 -1.72 4.75 11.49
C ASP A 161 -1.72 5.59 10.21
N LEU A 162 -2.63 6.56 10.14
CA LEU A 162 -2.88 7.34 8.95
C LEU A 162 -2.49 8.79 9.20
N ARG A 163 -2.08 9.47 8.14
CA ARG A 163 -1.74 10.88 8.21
C ARG A 163 -2.37 11.62 7.05
N SER A 164 -3.00 12.76 7.33
CA SER A 164 -3.54 13.65 6.30
C SER A 164 -2.45 14.60 5.79
N CYS A 165 -2.67 15.20 4.62
CA CYS A 165 -1.77 16.22 4.10
C CYS A 165 -1.79 17.53 4.91
N TYR A 166 -2.79 17.72 5.79
CA TYR A 166 -2.94 18.90 6.65
C TYR A 166 -2.42 18.69 8.07
N ASP A 167 -2.10 17.45 8.44
CA ASP A 167 -1.54 17.11 9.74
C ASP A 167 -0.12 17.70 9.92
N ALA A 168 0.14 18.26 11.10
CA ALA A 168 1.47 18.74 11.48
C ALA A 168 2.53 17.64 11.37
N SER A 169 3.81 18.03 11.23
CA SER A 169 4.93 17.08 11.10
C SER A 169 5.07 16.11 12.27
N ASP A 170 4.65 16.56 13.45
CA ASP A 170 4.70 15.87 14.74
C ASP A 170 3.32 15.43 15.24
N ALA A 171 2.28 15.51 14.38
CA ALA A 171 0.96 15.04 14.74
C ALA A 171 0.96 13.51 14.97
N GLY A 172 0.57 13.09 16.17
CA GLY A 172 0.45 11.68 16.55
C GLY A 172 -0.95 11.09 16.35
N SER A 173 -1.84 11.81 15.68
CA SER A 173 -3.20 11.37 15.38
C SER A 173 -3.64 11.90 14.03
N TRP A 174 -4.39 11.08 13.30
CA TRP A 174 -4.94 11.41 12.00
C TRP A 174 -6.03 12.48 12.06
N GLY A 175 -5.93 13.53 11.22
CA GLY A 175 -6.94 14.58 11.09
C GLY A 175 -8.28 14.13 10.48
N GLY A 176 -8.28 13.03 9.71
CA GLY A 176 -9.50 12.40 9.17
C GLY A 176 -9.97 12.93 7.81
N GLU A 177 -9.33 13.95 7.25
CA GLU A 177 -9.76 14.57 5.98
C GLU A 177 -9.39 13.69 4.76
N ASN A 178 -8.21 13.08 4.81
CA ASN A 178 -7.69 12.21 3.76
C ASN A 178 -6.52 11.35 4.24
N VAL A 179 -6.17 10.34 3.44
CA VAL A 179 -5.00 9.49 3.63
C VAL A 179 -3.89 9.93 2.67
N PHE A 180 -2.94 10.68 3.20
CA PHE A 180 -1.72 11.12 2.50
C PHE A 180 -0.56 10.14 2.73
N ASP A 181 -0.37 9.68 3.97
CA ASP A 181 0.68 8.73 4.35
C ASP A 181 0.14 7.68 5.34
N VAL A 182 0.86 6.57 5.44
CA VAL A 182 0.53 5.41 6.27
C VAL A 182 1.78 4.98 7.03
N ARG A 183 1.64 4.66 8.32
CA ARG A 183 2.73 4.25 9.21
C ARG A 183 2.35 3.06 10.07
N SER A 184 3.34 2.37 10.63
CA SER A 184 3.10 1.26 11.55
C SER A 184 2.53 1.76 12.88
N LYS A 185 1.60 0.99 13.46
CA LYS A 185 1.10 1.21 14.84
C LYS A 185 2.00 0.58 15.91
N SER A 186 3.10 -0.05 15.51
CA SER A 186 4.01 -0.69 16.44
C SER A 186 4.74 0.34 17.30
N LYS A 187 4.81 0.07 18.61
CA LYS A 187 5.62 0.84 19.58
C LYS A 187 7.04 0.29 19.73
N GLU A 188 7.41 -0.69 18.92
CA GLU A 188 8.74 -1.28 18.94
C GLU A 188 9.74 -0.42 18.15
N THR A 189 11.01 -0.58 18.48
CA THR A 189 12.12 0.05 17.78
C THR A 189 12.79 -0.93 16.84
N ALA A 190 13.22 -0.41 15.70
CA ALA A 190 13.96 -1.13 14.69
C ALA A 190 15.39 -1.46 15.14
N LEU A 191 16.05 -2.35 14.39
CA LEU A 191 17.45 -2.71 14.62
C LEU A 191 18.42 -1.53 14.47
N ASN A 192 18.03 -0.46 13.75
CA ASN A 192 18.79 0.78 13.60
C ASN A 192 18.49 1.84 14.68
N GLY A 193 17.55 1.58 15.59
CA GLY A 193 17.17 2.48 16.69
C GLY A 193 16.01 3.45 16.40
N GLU A 194 15.50 3.49 15.16
CA GLU A 194 14.30 4.27 14.82
C GLU A 194 13.03 3.56 15.31
N GLU A 195 11.97 4.32 15.61
CA GLU A 195 10.66 3.74 15.93
C GLU A 195 9.94 3.31 14.65
N TYR A 196 9.21 2.19 14.68
CA TYR A 196 8.44 1.77 13.51
C TYR A 196 7.29 2.74 13.16
N SER A 197 6.83 3.53 14.12
CA SER A 197 5.86 4.61 13.92
C SER A 197 6.39 5.78 13.11
N ASP A 198 7.71 5.89 12.91
CA ASP A 198 8.33 6.91 12.05
C ASP A 198 8.50 6.42 10.60
N TRP A 199 8.26 5.13 10.33
CA TRP A 199 8.52 4.48 9.05
C TRP A 199 7.41 4.60 8.03
#